data_AF-K2EIN1-F1
#
_entry.id   AF-K2EIN1-F1
#
_cell.length_a   1.000
_cell.length_b   1.000
_cell.length_c   1.000
_cell.angle_alpha   90.00
_cell.angle_beta   90.00
_cell.angle_gamma   90.00
#
_symmetry.space_group_name_H-M   'P 1'
#
loop_
_entity.id
_entity.type
_entity.pdbx_description
1 polymer ?
#
loop_
_entity_poly.entity_id
_entity_poly.type
_entity_poly.pdbx_seq_one_letter_code
_entity_poly.pdbx_strand_id
1 'polypeptide(L)'
;MIARRIQIAKMLANGASYDEIRLKLKVGHCTIATIEHWLQREEKRDFLIKKLIQLESKEIGTKNYSDSLLDKYAHHRFVKNLFK
;
A
#
# COMPACT_ATOMS: atom_id res chain seq x y z
N MET A 1 -2.73 -1.83 -12.89
CA MET A 1 -1.84 -0.69 -13.23
C MET A 1 -1.73 0.34 -12.11
N ILE A 2 -2.83 0.86 -11.54
CA ILE A 2 -2.77 1.89 -10.47
C ILE A 2 -2.06 1.42 -9.20
N ALA A 3 -2.34 0.20 -8.74
CA ALA A 3 -1.71 -0.38 -7.55
C ALA A 3 -0.18 -0.46 -7.68
N ARG A 4 0.32 -0.77 -8.89
CA ARG A 4 1.76 -0.84 -9.14
C ARG A 4 2.43 0.53 -9.05
N ARG A 5 1.75 1.58 -9.51
CA ARG A 5 2.22 2.96 -9.39
C ARG A 5 2.27 3.41 -7.93
N ILE A 6 1.26 3.04 -7.13
CA ILE A 6 1.24 3.32 -5.68
C ILE A 6 2.39 2.58 -4.98
N GLN A 7 2.65 1.31 -5.33
CA GLN A 7 3.78 0.55 -4.79
C GLN A 7 5.13 1.20 -5.11
N ILE A 8 5.32 1.67 -6.35
CA ILE A 8 6.55 2.37 -6.76
C ILE A 8 6.69 3.68 -5.99
N ALA A 9 5.63 4.50 -5.91
CA ALA A 9 5.64 5.76 -5.17
C ALA A 9 5.94 5.53 -3.68
N LYS A 10 5.41 4.46 -3.08
CA LYS A 10 5.71 4.07 -1.70
C LYS A 10 7.19 3.70 -1.52
N MET A 11 7.76 2.91 -2.43
CA MET A 11 9.17 2.55 -2.35
C MET A 11 10.08 3.77 -2.53
N LEU A 12 9.76 4.67 -3.46
CA LEU A 12 10.48 5.95 -3.63
C LEU A 12 10.39 6.83 -2.37
N ALA A 13 9.21 6.90 -1.75
CA ALA A 13 8.98 7.62 -0.51
C ALA A 13 9.81 7.07 0.66
N ASN A 14 10.07 5.76 0.67
CA ASN A 14 10.89 5.07 1.66
C ASN A 14 12.40 5.10 1.32
N GLY A 15 12.81 5.84 0.28
CA GLY A 15 14.21 5.99 -0.10
C GLY A 15 14.81 4.81 -0.86
N ALA A 16 13.97 3.89 -1.38
CA ALA A 16 14.45 2.75 -2.15
C ALA A 16 15.10 3.19 -3.47
N SER A 17 16.16 2.50 -3.87
CA SER A 17 16.84 2.78 -5.13
C SER A 17 16.04 2.29 -6.35
N TYR A 18 16.34 2.86 -7.52
CA TYR A 18 15.70 2.46 -8.77
C TYR A 18 15.92 0.97 -9.10
N ASP A 19 17.10 0.43 -8.75
CA ASP A 19 17.43 -0.98 -8.96
C ASP A 19 16.64 -1.90 -8.02
N GLU A 20 16.49 -1.52 -6.75
CA GLU A 20 15.66 -2.26 -5.80
C GLU A 20 14.20 -2.32 -6.24
N ILE A 21 13.66 -1.18 -6.68
CA ILE A 21 12.29 -1.08 -7.19
C ILE A 21 12.15 -1.95 -8.44
N ARG A 22 13.11 -1.89 -9.37
CA ARG A 22 13.11 -2.71 -10.58
C ARG A 22 13.15 -4.20 -10.27
N LEU A 23 14.04 -4.65 -9.38
CA LEU A 23 14.18 -6.05 -9.02
C LEU A 23 12.94 -6.58 -8.29
N LYS A 24 12.42 -5.81 -7.33
CA LYS A 24 11.26 -6.20 -6.53
C LYS A 24 9.96 -6.16 -7.30
N LEU A 25 9.78 -5.13 -8.13
CA LEU A 25 8.53 -4.86 -8.84
C LEU A 25 8.59 -5.22 -10.34
N LYS A 26 9.70 -5.76 -10.85
CA LYS A 26 9.89 -6.15 -12.25
C LYS A 26 9.38 -5.08 -13.23
N VAL A 27 9.68 -3.81 -12.93
CA VAL A 27 9.31 -2.64 -13.75
C VAL A 27 10.56 -2.00 -14.33
N GLY A 28 10.46 -1.44 -15.54
CA GLY A 28 11.57 -0.71 -16.17
C GLY A 28 11.82 0.65 -15.52
N HIS A 29 13.06 1.14 -15.65
CA HIS A 29 13.48 2.43 -15.08
C HIS A 29 12.65 3.62 -15.60
N CYS A 30 12.23 3.59 -16.87
CA CYS A 30 11.36 4.63 -17.44
C CYS A 30 10.04 4.78 -16.67
N THR A 31 9.46 3.65 -16.23
CA THR A 31 8.22 3.65 -15.45
C THR A 31 8.44 4.25 -14.07
N ILE A 32 9.57 3.93 -13.43
CA ILE A 32 9.95 4.47 -12.11
C ILE A 32 10.17 5.99 -12.22
N ALA A 33 10.93 6.44 -13.21
CA ALA A 33 11.20 7.86 -13.48
C ALA A 33 9.94 8.67 -13.74
N THR A 34 8.99 8.11 -14.51
CA THR A 34 7.70 8.77 -14.76
C THR A 34 6.93 9.01 -13.47
N ILE A 35 6.93 8.02 -12.56
CA ILE A 35 6.22 8.09 -11.29
C ILE A 35 6.94 9.02 -10.31
N GLU A 36 8.27 8.99 -10.28
CA GLU A 36 9.04 9.95 -9.48
C GLU A 36 8.76 11.39 -9.94
N HIS A 37 8.78 11.64 -11.25
CA HIS A 37 8.47 12.95 -11.81
C HIS A 37 7.07 13.43 -11.40
N TRP A 38 6.06 12.56 -11.46
CA TRP A 38 4.71 12.91 -11.00
C TRP A 38 4.67 13.21 -9.50
N LEU A 39 5.40 12.45 -8.69
CA LEU A 39 5.47 12.67 -7.26
C LEU A 39 6.19 13.98 -6.90
N GLN A 40 7.19 14.38 -7.68
CA GLN A 40 7.92 15.65 -7.50
C GLN A 40 7.13 16.87 -7.94
N ARG A 41 6.26 16.74 -8.95
CA ARG A 41 5.43 17.84 -9.47
C ARG A 41 4.24 18.17 -8.56
N GLU A 42 3.88 17.26 -7.66
CA GLU A 42 2.82 17.48 -6.68
C GLU A 42 3.29 18.40 -5.55
N GLU A 43 2.63 19.54 -5.40
CA GLU A 43 2.89 20.52 -4.33
C GLU A 43 2.78 19.91 -2.92
N LYS A 44 1.97 18.84 -2.80
CA LYS A 44 1.74 18.12 -1.54
C LYS A 44 2.57 16.84 -1.41
N ARG A 45 3.69 16.73 -2.13
CA ARG A 45 4.60 15.57 -2.10
C ARG A 45 4.89 15.10 -0.67
N ASP A 46 5.35 16.01 0.19
CA ASP A 46 5.80 15.67 1.54
C ASP A 46 4.62 15.19 2.41
N PHE A 47 3.44 15.76 2.20
CA PHE A 47 2.21 15.31 2.86
C PHE A 47 1.81 13.89 2.40
N LEU A 48 1.92 13.61 1.10
CA LEU A 48 1.62 12.28 0.54
C LEU A 48 2.62 11.23 1.04
N ILE A 49 3.91 11.55 1.03
CA ILE A 49 4.98 10.69 1.57
C ILE A 49 4.74 10.40 3.05
N LYS A 50 4.50 11.44 3.85
CA LYS A 50 4.20 11.30 5.28
C LYS A 50 2.97 10.43 5.53
N LYS A 51 1.91 10.61 4.73
CA LYS A 51 0.68 9.81 4.82
C LYS A 51 0.90 8.36 4.41
N LEU A 52 1.73 8.10 3.39
CA LEU A 52 2.10 6.75 2.96
C LEU A 52 2.88 6.01 4.05
N ILE A 53 3.85 6.67 4.69
CA ILE A 53 4.61 6.11 5.82
C ILE A 53 3.69 5.85 7.02
N GLN A 54 2.76 6.76 7.31
CA GLN A 54 1.81 6.61 8.42
C GLN A 54 0.82 5.45 8.22
N LEU A 55 0.45 5.15 6.96
CA LEU A 55 -0.40 4.00 6.65
C LEU A 55 0.35 2.68 6.82
N GLU A 56 1.66 2.65 6.53
CA GLU A 56 2.50 1.46 6.68
C GLU A 56 2.65 1.03 8.14
N SER A 57 2.86 1.97 9.08
CA SER A 57 2.93 1.63 10.51
C SER A 57 1.62 1.08 11.08
N LYS A 58 0.49 1.35 10.40
CA LYS A 58 -0.85 0.90 10.81
C LYS A 58 -1.19 -0.52 10.31
N GLU A 59 -0.46 -1.06 9.33
CA GLU A 59 -0.70 -2.40 8.77
C GLU A 59 -0.07 -3.55 9.57
N ILE A 60 0.66 -3.28 10.66
CA ILE A 60 1.24 -4.31 11.54
C ILE A 60 0.16 -5.01 12.41
N GLY A 61 -1.08 -4.53 12.40
CA GLY A 61 -2.22 -5.26 12.97
C GLY A 61 -2.57 -6.47 12.10
N THR A 62 -2.05 -7.65 12.47
CA THR A 62 -2.41 -8.93 11.87
C THR A 62 -3.93 -9.04 11.81
N LYS A 63 -4.51 -9.00 10.61
CA LYS A 63 -5.86 -9.53 10.42
C LYS A 63 -5.72 -11.03 10.61
N ASN A 64 -5.97 -11.50 11.82
CA ASN A 64 -6.31 -12.88 12.07
C ASN A 64 -7.57 -13.12 11.23
N TYR A 65 -7.40 -13.65 10.02
CA TYR A 65 -8.50 -14.27 9.29
C TYR A 65 -8.91 -15.41 10.20
N SER A 66 -9.92 -15.19 11.04
CA SER A 66 -10.46 -16.28 11.83
C SER A 66 -10.98 -17.27 10.79
N ASP A 67 -10.48 -18.50 10.86
CA ASP A 67 -10.69 -19.58 9.89
C ASP A 67 -12.16 -20.06 9.83
N SER A 68 -13.09 -19.25 10.38
CA SER A 68 -14.50 -19.53 10.41
C SER A 68 -15.13 -19.16 9.06
N LEU A 69 -15.80 -20.13 8.44
CA LEU A 69 -16.62 -19.97 7.22
C LEU A 69 -17.67 -18.84 7.33
N LEU A 70 -17.96 -18.41 8.57
CA LEU A 70 -18.86 -17.32 8.92
C LEU A 70 -18.25 -15.93 8.73
N ASP A 71 -16.93 -15.74 8.65
CA ASP A 71 -16.36 -14.38 8.47
C ASP A 71 -16.34 -13.92 6.99
N LYS A 72 -16.72 -14.83 6.07
CA LYS A 72 -16.68 -14.64 4.61
C LYS A 72 -17.62 -13.54 4.10
N TYR A 73 -18.77 -13.34 4.76
CA TYR A 73 -19.76 -12.34 4.36
C TYR A 73 -20.11 -11.37 5.50
N ALA A 74 -20.35 -10.11 5.14
CA ALA A 74 -20.57 -9.03 6.10
C ALA A 74 -21.75 -9.28 7.05
N HIS A 75 -22.83 -9.90 6.56
CA HIS A 75 -24.03 -10.20 7.34
C HIS A 75 -23.80 -11.26 8.43
N HIS A 76 -22.88 -12.21 8.21
CA HIS A 76 -22.55 -13.22 9.22
C HIS A 76 -21.72 -12.64 10.39
N ARG A 77 -20.95 -11.57 10.16
CA ARG A 77 -20.22 -10.87 11.23
C ARG A 77 -21.15 -10.16 12.20
N PHE A 78 -22.24 -9.59 11.68
CA PHE A 78 -23.28 -8.97 12.49
C PHE A 78 -23.91 -9.99 13.46
N VAL A 79 -24.27 -11.18 12.96
CA VAL A 79 -24.83 -12.25 13.78
C VAL A 79 -23.84 -12.75 14.84
N LYS A 80 -22.55 -12.89 14.49
CA LYS A 80 -21.49 -13.29 15.44
C LYS A 80 -21.30 -12.29 16.59
N ASN A 81 -21.52 -11.00 16.34
CA ASN A 81 -21.47 -9.96 17.36
C ASN A 81 -22.75 -9.90 18.22
N LEU A 82 -23.87 -10.45 17.74
CA LEU A 82 -25.14 -10.46 18.46
C LEU A 82 -25.21 -11.58 19.52
N PHE A 83 -24.48 -12.68 19.29
CA PHE A 83 -24.47 -13.87 20.16
C PHE A 83 -23.18 -14.01 21.00
N LYS A 84 -22.43 -12.93 21.17
CA LYS A 84 -21.22 -12.87 22.02
C LYS A 84 -21.46 -11.93 23.19
#